data_AF-A0A1F8NK47-F1
#
_entry.id   AF-A0A1F8NK47-F1
#
_cell.length_a   1.000
_cell.length_b   1.000
_cell.length_c   1.000
_cell.angle_alpha   90.00
_cell.angle_beta   90.00
_cell.angle_gamma   90.00
#
_symmetry.space_group_name_H-M   'P 1'
#
loop_
_entity.id
_entity.type
_entity.pdbx_description
1 polymer ?
#
loop_
_entity_poly.entity_id
_entity_poly.type
_entity_poly.pdbx_seq_one_letter_code
_entity_poly.pdbx_strand_id
1 'polypeptide(L)'
;MDDPGIQTHDLGLLNEIERDPDTTQATLATQLGVAVGTVNWHLKRLVAKGYVKVKRAERRKLRYILTPEGIALRARLTVQYVERSMTLYRQARQDARKALVQARHKGYQSIRIDGKGDIADVCRLTCLEQGMHVSDDGREPGVAVLEVRGQVIRLREPAATE
;
A
#
# COMPACT_ATOMS: atom_id res chain seq x y z
N MET A 1 18.71 -11.06 5.71
CA MET A 1 18.04 -10.77 4.44
C MET A 1 16.67 -10.20 4.79
N ASP A 2 16.51 -8.89 4.64
CA ASP A 2 15.30 -8.16 5.03
C ASP A 2 14.27 -8.21 3.89
N ASP A 3 13.28 -9.09 4.01
CA ASP A 3 12.16 -9.19 3.07
C ASP A 3 11.13 -8.08 3.36
N PRO A 4 10.79 -7.21 2.38
CA PRO A 4 9.80 -6.15 2.53
C PRO A 4 8.40 -6.65 2.91
N GLY A 5 8.01 -7.87 2.50
CA GLY A 5 6.75 -8.49 2.89
C GLY A 5 6.71 -8.81 4.38
N ILE A 6 7.85 -9.28 4.91
CA ILE A 6 7.98 -9.65 6.32
C ILE A 6 7.82 -8.45 7.26
N GLN A 7 8.38 -7.29 6.90
CA GLN A 7 8.29 -6.07 7.73
C GLN A 7 6.88 -5.48 7.77
N THR A 8 6.14 -5.59 6.66
CA THR A 8 4.76 -5.10 6.56
C THR A 8 3.83 -5.89 7.48
N HIS A 9 3.96 -7.22 7.49
CA HIS A 9 3.18 -8.08 8.37
C HIS A 9 3.56 -7.91 9.84
N ASP A 10 4.84 -7.67 10.17
CA ASP A 10 5.25 -7.38 11.54
C ASP A 10 4.63 -6.09 12.07
N LEU A 11 4.68 -5.00 11.28
CA LEU A 11 4.04 -3.75 11.68
C LEU A 11 2.53 -3.94 11.92
N GLY A 12 1.87 -4.66 11.01
CA GLY A 12 0.44 -5.00 11.15
C GLY A 12 0.15 -5.78 12.44
N LEU A 13 0.90 -6.85 12.71
CA LEU A 13 0.75 -7.64 13.93
C LEU A 13 0.99 -6.83 15.20
N LEU A 14 2.03 -6.00 15.23
CA LEU A 14 2.35 -5.18 16.40
C LEU A 14 1.27 -4.12 16.66
N ASN A 15 0.69 -3.53 15.61
CA ASN A 15 -0.44 -2.60 15.73
C ASN A 15 -1.69 -3.30 16.26
N GLU A 16 -2.01 -4.49 15.76
CA GLU A 16 -3.17 -5.25 16.21
C GLU A 16 -3.03 -5.74 17.65
N ILE A 17 -1.85 -6.19 18.06
CA ILE A 17 -1.57 -6.60 19.45
C ILE A 17 -1.64 -5.42 20.42
N GLU A 18 -1.16 -4.23 20.01
CA GLU A 18 -1.32 -3.03 20.84
C GLU A 18 -2.80 -2.68 21.01
N ARG A 19 -3.58 -2.75 19.93
CA ARG A 19 -5.01 -2.41 19.95
C ARG A 19 -5.84 -3.42 20.76
N ASP A 20 -5.58 -4.70 20.59
CA ASP A 20 -6.25 -5.79 21.32
C ASP A 20 -5.25 -6.88 21.75
N PRO A 21 -4.73 -6.81 23.00
CA PRO A 21 -3.86 -7.81 23.57
C PRO A 21 -4.47 -9.22 23.66
N ASP A 22 -5.80 -9.32 23.66
CA ASP A 22 -6.56 -10.57 23.83
C ASP A 22 -6.97 -11.21 22.48
N THR A 23 -6.48 -10.65 21.37
CA THR A 23 -6.73 -11.14 20.01
C THR A 23 -6.28 -12.60 19.81
N THR A 24 -6.80 -13.24 18.76
CA THR A 24 -6.44 -14.61 18.38
C THR A 24 -5.64 -14.63 17.08
N GLN A 25 -4.90 -15.71 16.85
CA GLN A 25 -4.17 -15.86 15.57
C GLN A 25 -5.11 -15.87 14.36
N ALA A 26 -6.34 -16.38 14.52
CA ALA A 26 -7.36 -16.36 13.49
C ALA A 26 -7.87 -14.94 13.22
N THR A 27 -8.13 -14.16 14.28
CA THR A 27 -8.53 -12.74 14.16
C THR A 27 -7.46 -11.91 13.45
N LEU A 28 -6.22 -12.06 13.87
CA LEU A 28 -5.06 -11.41 13.25
C LEU A 28 -4.92 -11.77 11.77
N ALA A 29 -5.12 -13.05 11.43
CA ALA A 29 -5.02 -13.53 10.06
C ALA A 29 -6.08 -12.90 9.15
N THR A 30 -7.33 -12.84 9.63
CA THR A 30 -8.44 -12.19 8.93
C THR A 30 -8.17 -10.70 8.71
N GLN A 31 -7.71 -9.98 9.74
CA GLN A 31 -7.43 -8.54 9.65
C GLN A 31 -6.27 -8.23 8.69
N LEU A 32 -5.25 -9.09 8.66
CA LEU A 32 -4.07 -8.90 7.82
C LEU A 32 -4.22 -9.53 6.42
N GLY A 33 -5.32 -10.22 6.14
CA GLY A 33 -5.56 -10.86 4.84
C GLY A 33 -4.56 -11.99 4.52
N VAL A 34 -4.08 -12.72 5.54
CA VAL A 34 -3.09 -13.80 5.40
C VAL A 34 -3.57 -15.11 6.01
N ALA A 35 -2.86 -16.21 5.75
CA ALA A 35 -3.12 -17.47 6.40
C ALA A 35 -2.76 -17.44 7.89
N VAL A 36 -3.49 -18.20 8.72
CA VAL A 36 -3.21 -18.34 10.17
C VAL A 36 -1.79 -18.86 10.43
N GLY A 37 -1.28 -19.75 9.57
CA GLY A 37 0.10 -20.24 9.64
C GLY A 37 1.15 -19.12 9.52
N THR A 38 0.90 -18.15 8.64
CA THR A 38 1.74 -16.95 8.47
C THR A 38 1.78 -16.16 9.78
N VAL A 39 0.62 -15.87 10.37
CA VAL A 39 0.52 -15.19 11.66
C VAL A 39 1.28 -15.94 12.75
N ASN A 40 1.05 -17.25 12.87
CA ASN A 40 1.71 -18.07 13.89
C ASN A 40 3.23 -18.04 13.76
N TRP A 41 3.76 -18.12 12.54
CA TRP A 41 5.20 -18.03 12.30
C TRP A 41 5.78 -16.66 12.68
N HIS A 42 5.13 -15.58 12.26
CA HIS A 42 5.54 -14.22 12.63
C HIS A 42 5.48 -14.00 14.14
N LEU A 43 4.40 -14.42 14.82
CA LEU A 43 4.28 -14.32 16.28
C LEU A 43 5.38 -15.09 17.00
N LYS A 44 5.63 -16.35 16.63
CA LYS A 44 6.73 -17.14 17.22
C LYS A 44 8.08 -16.44 17.04
N ARG A 45 8.32 -15.84 15.87
CA ARG A 45 9.54 -15.08 15.61
C ARG A 45 9.64 -13.80 16.45
N LEU A 46 8.57 -13.02 16.54
CA LEU A 46 8.52 -11.79 17.35
C LEU A 46 8.71 -12.09 18.84
N VAL A 47 8.17 -13.22 19.31
CA VAL A 47 8.38 -13.73 20.68
C VAL A 47 9.83 -14.15 20.90
N ALA A 48 10.39 -14.94 19.98
CA ALA A 48 11.79 -15.38 20.07
C ALA A 48 12.79 -14.21 20.06
N LYS A 49 12.46 -13.12 19.35
CA LYS A 49 13.25 -11.87 19.34
C LYS A 49 12.98 -10.95 20.54
N GLY A 50 12.06 -11.30 21.43
CA GLY A 50 11.75 -10.53 22.63
C GLY A 50 10.87 -9.30 22.40
N TYR A 51 10.26 -9.14 21.22
CA TYR A 51 9.36 -8.01 20.91
C TYR A 51 7.93 -8.21 21.43
N VAL A 52 7.51 -9.47 21.57
CA VAL A 52 6.19 -9.84 22.07
C VAL A 52 6.36 -10.85 23.21
N LYS A 53 5.62 -10.66 24.30
CA LYS A 53 5.44 -11.64 25.37
C LYS A 53 4.06 -12.26 25.28
N VAL A 54 3.97 -13.56 25.50
CA VAL A 54 2.70 -14.29 25.58
C VAL A 54 2.45 -14.69 27.02
N LYS A 55 1.29 -14.32 27.56
CA LYS A 55 0.81 -14.79 28.86
C LYS A 55 -0.47 -15.60 28.69
N ARG A 56 -0.72 -16.54 29.60
CA ARG A 56 -2.05 -17.16 29.71
C ARG A 56 -2.95 -16.23 30.50
N ALA A 57 -4.02 -15.75 29.88
CA ALA A 57 -5.07 -15.01 30.57
C ALA A 57 -6.03 -15.99 31.28
N GLU A 58 -6.35 -17.11 30.61
CA GLU A 58 -7.20 -18.19 31.13
C GLU A 58 -6.71 -19.54 30.59
N ARG A 59 -7.35 -20.66 31.00
CA ARG A 59 -6.96 -22.02 30.58
C ARG A 59 -6.85 -22.18 29.06
N ARG A 60 -7.64 -21.44 28.27
CA ARG A 60 -7.64 -21.50 26.78
C ARG A 60 -7.33 -20.16 26.10
N LYS A 61 -7.16 -19.07 26.86
CA LYS A 61 -7.00 -17.71 26.31
C LYS A 61 -5.57 -17.22 26.50
N LEU A 62 -4.94 -16.82 25.40
CA LEU A 62 -3.62 -16.18 25.40
C LEU A 62 -3.80 -14.66 25.38
N ARG A 63 -2.83 -13.96 25.96
CA ARG A 63 -2.68 -12.52 25.91
C ARG A 63 -1.30 -12.18 25.35
N TYR A 64 -1.27 -11.41 24.28
CA TYR A 64 -0.07 -10.90 23.64
C TYR A 64 0.24 -9.50 24.18
N ILE A 65 1.49 -9.27 24.58
CA ILE A 65 1.91 -8.01 25.20
C ILE A 65 3.17 -7.53 24.48
N LEU A 66 3.16 -6.29 23.99
CA LEU A 66 4.38 -5.68 23.46
C LEU A 66 5.36 -5.39 24.60
N THR A 67 6.62 -5.75 24.40
CA THR A 67 7.70 -5.32 25.28
C THR A 67 8.12 -3.88 24.95
N PRO A 68 8.91 -3.21 25.81
CA PRO A 68 9.51 -1.92 25.44
C PRO A 68 10.26 -1.97 24.11
N GLU A 69 10.98 -3.06 23.84
CA GLU A 69 11.68 -3.30 22.58
C GLU A 69 10.70 -3.49 21.42
N GLY A 70 9.56 -4.15 21.65
CA GLY A 70 8.49 -4.30 20.66
C GLY A 70 7.81 -2.99 20.30
N ILE A 71 7.60 -2.10 21.28
CA ILE A 71 7.09 -0.75 21.06
C ILE A 71 8.09 0.07 20.23
N ALA A 72 9.39 0.00 20.57
CA ALA A 72 10.44 0.66 19.82
C ALA A 72 10.55 0.15 18.37
N LEU A 73 10.46 -1.18 18.18
CA LEU A 73 10.43 -1.77 16.84
C LEU A 73 9.23 -1.27 16.04
N ARG A 74 8.04 -1.27 16.64
CA ARG A 74 6.81 -0.79 15.99
C ARG A 74 6.95 0.66 15.54
N ALA A 75 7.45 1.54 16.41
CA ALA A 75 7.69 2.94 16.06
C ALA A 75 8.65 3.07 14.86
N ARG A 76 9.75 2.31 14.86
CA ARG A 76 10.70 2.28 13.73
C ARG A 76 10.05 1.79 12.44
N LEU A 77 9.29 0.70 12.49
CA LEU A 77 8.59 0.16 11.33
C LEU A 77 7.53 1.15 10.80
N THR A 78 6.82 1.87 11.68
CA THR A 78 5.88 2.92 11.29
C THR A 78 6.58 4.04 10.52
N VAL A 79 7.72 4.54 11.02
CA VAL A 79 8.51 5.57 10.32
C VAL A 79 8.94 5.07 8.94
N GLN A 80 9.51 3.87 8.87
CA GLN A 80 9.92 3.26 7.59
C GLN A 80 8.76 3.09 6.61
N TYR A 81 7.59 2.69 7.11
CA TYR A 81 6.38 2.59 6.29
C TYR A 81 6.00 3.95 5.71
N VAL A 82 5.97 5.01 6.54
CA VAL A 82 5.63 6.36 6.08
C VAL A 82 6.65 6.85 5.04
N GLU A 83 7.95 6.69 5.28
CA GLU A 83 8.99 7.07 4.34
C GLU A 83 8.87 6.36 2.98
N ARG A 84 8.57 5.06 3.01
CA ARG A 84 8.33 4.26 1.80
C ARG A 84 7.09 4.73 1.07
N SER A 85 5.98 4.93 1.78
CA SER A 85 4.72 5.41 1.21
C SER A 85 4.89 6.79 0.55
N MET A 86 5.60 7.71 1.21
CA MET A 86 5.91 9.03 0.66
C MET A 86 6.82 8.95 -0.57
N THR A 87 7.76 8.01 -0.59
CA THR A 87 8.62 7.78 -1.76
C THR A 87 7.81 7.26 -2.94
N LEU A 88 6.90 6.31 -2.72
CA LEU A 88 5.99 5.80 -3.76
C LEU A 88 5.07 6.90 -4.29
N TYR A 89 4.49 7.72 -3.41
CA TYR A 89 3.69 8.87 -3.80
C TYR A 89 4.47 9.83 -4.71
N ARG A 90 5.69 10.22 -4.29
CA ARG A 90 6.54 11.14 -5.09
C ARG A 90 6.89 10.54 -6.45
N GLN A 91 7.21 9.25 -6.50
CA GLN A 91 7.52 8.54 -7.74
C GLN A 91 6.32 8.51 -8.68
N ALA A 92 5.16 8.07 -8.17
CA ALA A 92 3.92 8.03 -8.94
C ALA A 92 3.55 9.42 -9.50
N ARG A 93 3.67 10.46 -8.68
CA ARG A 93 3.43 11.84 -9.11
C ARG A 93 4.41 12.30 -10.18
N GLN A 94 5.68 11.95 -10.07
CA GLN A 94 6.69 12.28 -11.08
C GLN A 94 6.42 11.57 -12.41
N ASP A 95 6.06 10.30 -12.38
CA ASP A 95 5.79 9.51 -13.58
C ASP A 95 4.49 9.94 -14.25
N ALA A 96 3.46 10.26 -13.49
CA ALA A 96 2.24 10.90 -14.00
C ALA A 96 2.56 12.22 -14.71
N ARG A 97 3.37 13.10 -14.09
CA ARG A 97 3.79 14.37 -14.73
C ARG A 97 4.51 14.14 -16.05
N LYS A 98 5.46 13.20 -16.10
CA LYS A 98 6.17 12.85 -17.35
C LYS A 98 5.20 12.38 -18.43
N ALA A 99 4.26 11.50 -18.08
CA ALA A 99 3.26 11.00 -19.00
C ALA A 99 2.34 12.12 -19.52
N LEU A 100 1.95 13.07 -18.66
CA LEU A 100 1.14 14.23 -19.06
C LEU A 100 1.89 15.20 -19.99
N VAL A 101 3.19 15.44 -19.73
CA VAL A 101 4.02 16.23 -20.65
C VAL A 101 4.08 15.58 -22.03
N GLN A 102 4.28 14.25 -22.09
CA GLN A 102 4.24 13.50 -23.34
C GLN A 102 2.88 13.60 -24.04
N ALA A 103 1.77 13.49 -23.30
CA ALA A 103 0.43 13.62 -23.84
C ALA A 103 0.20 15.01 -24.45
N ARG A 104 0.62 16.08 -23.77
CA ARG A 104 0.54 17.46 -24.28
C ARG A 104 1.36 17.67 -25.55
N HIS A 105 2.58 17.14 -25.60
CA HIS A 105 3.41 17.21 -26.80
C HIS A 105 2.78 16.49 -28.00
N LYS A 106 1.94 15.49 -27.76
CA LYS A 106 1.15 14.79 -28.79
C LYS A 106 -0.20 15.47 -29.09
N GLY A 107 -0.51 16.60 -28.46
CA GLY A 107 -1.71 17.41 -28.71
C GLY A 107 -2.93 17.03 -27.88
N TYR A 108 -2.82 16.10 -26.94
CA TYR A 108 -3.95 15.71 -26.09
C TYR A 108 -4.23 16.75 -25.00
N GLN A 109 -5.50 17.13 -24.86
CA GLN A 109 -6.00 18.05 -23.83
C GLN A 109 -6.86 17.36 -22.77
N SER A 110 -7.30 16.13 -23.07
CA SER A 110 -7.98 15.23 -22.17
C SER A 110 -7.22 13.92 -22.05
N ILE A 111 -7.34 13.27 -20.90
CA ILE A 111 -6.75 11.98 -20.62
C ILE A 111 -7.71 11.12 -19.79
N ARG A 112 -7.74 9.82 -20.08
CA ARG A 112 -8.48 8.83 -19.28
C ARG A 112 -7.51 8.09 -18.39
N ILE A 113 -7.93 7.74 -17.17
CA ILE A 113 -7.11 6.95 -16.25
C ILE A 113 -7.67 5.53 -16.18
N ASP A 114 -6.92 4.56 -16.71
CA ASP A 114 -7.19 3.13 -16.58
C ASP A 114 -6.42 2.56 -15.40
N GLY A 115 -7.10 2.48 -14.25
CA GLY A 115 -6.52 1.93 -13.03
C GLY A 115 -7.33 2.29 -11.79
N LYS A 116 -6.95 1.68 -10.67
CA LYS A 116 -7.59 1.85 -9.37
C LYS A 116 -6.58 1.93 -8.24
N GLY A 117 -7.01 2.45 -7.10
CA GLY A 117 -6.20 2.62 -5.89
C GLY A 117 -5.33 3.87 -5.91
N ASP A 118 -4.51 4.02 -4.88
CA ASP A 118 -3.81 5.27 -4.54
C ASP A 118 -3.02 5.88 -5.70
N ILE A 119 -2.38 5.05 -6.54
CA ILE A 119 -1.58 5.54 -7.67
C ILE A 119 -2.48 6.13 -8.77
N ALA A 120 -3.65 5.54 -9.02
CA ALA A 120 -4.63 6.10 -9.94
C ALA A 120 -5.18 7.43 -9.41
N ASP A 121 -5.37 7.55 -8.10
CA ASP A 121 -5.83 8.79 -7.46
C ASP A 121 -4.75 9.87 -7.51
N VAL A 122 -3.47 9.51 -7.32
CA VAL A 122 -2.32 10.40 -7.57
C VAL A 122 -2.30 10.87 -9.02
N CYS A 123 -2.55 10.00 -9.99
CA CYS A 123 -2.67 10.38 -11.40
C CYS A 123 -3.81 11.38 -11.61
N ARG A 124 -5.02 11.13 -11.07
CA ARG A 124 -6.17 12.04 -11.18
C ARG A 124 -5.84 13.43 -10.63
N LEU A 125 -5.32 13.49 -9.41
CA LEU A 125 -4.92 14.75 -8.77
C LEU A 125 -3.85 15.48 -9.58
N THR A 126 -2.87 14.74 -10.10
CA THR A 126 -1.80 15.33 -10.93
C THR A 126 -2.35 15.89 -12.25
N CYS A 127 -3.34 15.22 -12.87
CA CYS A 127 -4.01 15.76 -14.05
C CYS A 127 -4.70 17.09 -13.75
N LEU A 128 -5.49 17.15 -12.66
CA LEU A 128 -6.19 18.36 -12.24
C LEU A 128 -5.24 19.53 -11.98
N GLU A 129 -4.15 19.30 -11.25
CA GLU A 129 -3.13 20.32 -10.97
C GLU A 129 -2.41 20.82 -12.22
N GLN A 130 -2.25 19.97 -13.23
CA GLN A 130 -1.63 20.34 -14.50
C GLN A 130 -2.66 20.88 -15.50
N GLY A 131 -3.94 21.05 -15.12
CA GLY A 131 -4.99 21.51 -16.01
C GLY A 131 -5.24 20.56 -17.20
N MET A 132 -5.01 19.26 -17.03
CA MET A 132 -5.39 18.23 -17.99
C MET A 132 -6.79 17.74 -17.63
N HIS A 133 -7.73 17.75 -18.59
CA HIS A 133 -9.08 17.26 -18.36
C HIS A 133 -9.05 15.73 -18.13
N VAL A 134 -9.57 15.25 -17.02
CA VAL A 134 -9.74 13.80 -16.79
C VAL A 134 -11.09 13.39 -17.36
N SER A 135 -11.08 12.55 -18.39
CA SER A 135 -12.31 12.01 -18.97
C SER A 135 -12.79 10.82 -18.13
N ASP A 136 -13.99 10.94 -17.57
CA ASP A 136 -14.68 9.86 -16.85
C ASP A 136 -15.47 8.95 -17.80
N ASP A 137 -15.65 9.37 -19.06
CA ASP A 137 -16.48 8.66 -20.02
C ASP A 137 -15.63 7.69 -20.86
N GLY A 138 -15.82 6.39 -20.63
CA GLY A 138 -15.05 5.33 -21.28
C GLY A 138 -15.27 5.21 -22.80
N ARG A 139 -16.05 6.12 -23.38
CA ARG A 139 -16.48 6.12 -24.78
C ARG A 139 -15.97 7.31 -25.59
N GLU A 140 -15.27 8.29 -25.00
CA GLU A 140 -14.69 9.37 -25.80
C GLU A 140 -13.60 8.81 -26.74
N PRO A 141 -13.84 8.79 -28.07
CA PRO A 141 -12.84 8.35 -29.02
C PRO A 141 -11.69 9.36 -29.07
N GLY A 142 -10.47 8.88 -29.28
CA GLY A 142 -9.31 9.77 -29.49
C GLY A 142 -8.68 10.34 -28.21
N VAL A 143 -9.07 9.87 -27.02
CA VAL A 143 -8.47 10.32 -25.74
C VAL A 143 -7.30 9.41 -25.34
N ALA A 144 -6.16 10.01 -24.97
CA ALA A 144 -5.02 9.28 -24.44
C ALA A 144 -5.34 8.63 -23.08
N VAL A 145 -4.66 7.55 -22.75
CA VAL A 145 -4.93 6.76 -21.54
C VAL A 145 -3.67 6.68 -20.67
N LEU A 146 -3.79 7.04 -19.38
CA LEU A 146 -2.82 6.66 -18.36
C LEU A 146 -3.21 5.29 -17.82
N GLU A 147 -2.47 4.26 -18.21
CA GLU A 147 -2.60 2.93 -17.65
C GLU A 147 -1.78 2.83 -16.37
N VAL A 148 -2.45 2.48 -15.26
CA VAL A 148 -1.84 2.25 -13.95
C VAL A 148 -1.88 0.77 -13.64
N ARG A 149 -0.72 0.11 -13.68
CA ARG A 149 -0.54 -1.32 -13.40
C ARG A 149 0.41 -1.50 -12.22
N GLY A 150 -0.15 -1.68 -11.04
CA GLY A 150 0.64 -1.68 -9.80
C GLY A 150 1.31 -0.32 -9.63
N GLN A 151 2.64 -0.30 -9.60
CA GLN A 151 3.44 0.92 -9.46
C GLN A 151 3.83 1.57 -10.79
N VAL A 152 3.46 0.96 -11.92
CA VAL A 152 3.87 1.44 -13.25
C VAL A 152 2.76 2.29 -13.84
N ILE A 153 3.12 3.49 -14.30
CA ILE A 153 2.24 4.40 -15.04
C ILE A 153 2.75 4.46 -16.48
N ARG A 154 1.88 4.22 -17.46
CA ARG A 154 2.19 4.31 -18.90
C ARG A 154 1.17 5.16 -19.62
N LEU A 155 1.65 5.97 -20.56
CA LEU A 155 0.80 6.65 -21.53
C LEU A 155 0.53 5.69 -22.70
N ARG A 156 -0.74 5.43 -22.99
CA ARG A 156 -1.19 4.73 -24.19
C ARG A 156 -1.99 5.68 -25.06
N GLU A 157 -1.72 5.66 -26.35
CA GLU A 157 -2.52 6.40 -27.33
C GLU A 157 -3.87 5.68 -27.58
N PRO A 158 -4.92 6.43 -27.98
CA PRO A 158 -6.15 5.84 -28.49
C PRO A 158 -5.82 4.98 -29.72
N ALA A 159 -6.50 3.84 -29.86
CA ALA A 159 -6.42 3.08 -31.11
C ALA A 159 -6.96 3.96 -32.25
N ALA A 160 -6.28 3.96 -33.40
CA ALA A 160 -6.81 4.63 -34.58
C ALA A 160 -8.18 4.03 -34.90
N THR A 161 -9.21 4.87 -34.94
CA THR A 161 -10.50 4.46 -35.49
C THR A 161 -10.31 4.34 -36.99
N GLU A 162 -10.24 3.09 -37.50
CA GLU A 162 -10.38 2.79 -38.93
C GLU A 162 -11.80 3.09 -39.43
#